data_AF-A0A9R1BZ87-F1
#
_entry.id   AF-A0A9R1BZ87-F1
#
_cell.length_a   1.000
_cell.length_b   1.000
_cell.length_c   1.000
_cell.angle_alpha   90.00
_cell.angle_beta   90.00
_cell.angle_gamma   90.00
#
_symmetry.space_group_name_H-M   'P 1'
#
loop_
_entity.id
_entity.type
_entity.pdbx_description
1 polymer ?
#
loop_
_entity_poly.entity_id
_entity_poly.type
_entity_poly.pdbx_seq_one_letter_code
_entity_poly.pdbx_strand_id
1 'polypeptide(L)' 'MLKCFKFQGLDFIVDGGARIADPSTVVDMTGSYPTIIRQGKGAKLDWMVTGTDQEAQSTYSRKAA' A
#
# COMPACT_ATOMS: atom_id res chain seq x y z
N MET A 1 -15.75 33.34 -23.60
CA MET A 1 -16.60 32.20 -23.20
C MET A 1 -15.76 31.25 -22.36
N LEU A 2 -15.74 31.40 -21.03
CA LEU A 2 -15.02 30.50 -20.13
C LEU A 2 -16.04 29.60 -19.43
N LYS A 3 -15.99 28.29 -19.74
CA LYS A 3 -16.88 27.28 -19.18
C LYS A 3 -16.39 26.97 -17.77
N CYS A 4 -17.16 27.39 -16.77
CA CYS A 4 -16.88 27.11 -15.36
C CYS A 4 -17.09 25.61 -15.11
N PHE A 5 -16.01 24.83 -15.06
CA PHE A 5 -16.06 23.46 -14.52
C PHE A 5 -16.41 23.58 -13.03
N LYS A 6 -17.65 23.26 -12.68
CA LYS A 6 -18.04 23.08 -11.29
C LYS A 6 -17.32 21.82 -10.80
N PHE A 7 -16.22 21.99 -10.06
CA PHE A 7 -15.44 20.91 -9.46
C PHE A 7 -16.29 20.32 -8.32
N GLN A 8 -17.20 19.40 -8.65
CA GLN A 8 -18.00 18.73 -7.63
C GLN A 8 -17.12 17.71 -6.90
N GLY A 9 -17.08 17.78 -5.57
CA GLY A 9 -16.35 16.82 -4.73
C GLY A 9 -14.95 17.26 -4.29
N LEU A 10 -14.64 18.55 -4.32
CA LEU A 10 -13.39 19.10 -3.77
C LEU A 10 -13.65 20.37 -2.98
N ASP A 11 -13.19 20.40 -1.73
CA ASP A 11 -13.40 21.56 -0.85
C ASP A 11 -12.40 22.68 -1.11
N PHE A 12 -11.11 22.34 -1.29
CA PHE A 12 -10.05 23.28 -1.65
C PHE A 12 -8.82 22.56 -2.24
N ILE A 13 -7.94 23.32 -2.88
CA ILE A 13 -6.65 22.85 -3.41
C ILE A 13 -5.53 23.56 -2.68
N VAL A 14 -4.53 22.80 -2.23
CA VAL A 14 -3.24 23.35 -1.78
C VAL A 14 -2.21 23.05 -2.85
N ASP A 15 -1.62 24.09 -3.44
CA ASP A 15 -0.51 23.94 -4.38
C ASP A 15 0.80 23.70 -3.61
N GLY A 16 1.26 22.45 -3.62
CA GLY A 16 2.52 22.01 -3.01
C GLY A 16 3.66 21.81 -4.01
N GLY A 17 3.49 22.30 -5.24
CA GLY A 17 4.38 22.05 -6.38
C GLY A 17 4.27 20.63 -6.95
N ALA A 18 5.04 20.35 -8.01
CA ALA A 18 5.06 19.03 -8.63
C ALA A 18 5.58 17.96 -7.66
N ARG A 19 4.88 16.81 -7.58
CA ARG A 19 5.26 15.67 -6.75
C ARG A 19 5.19 14.38 -7.56
N ILE A 20 6.15 13.48 -7.33
CA ILE A 20 6.08 12.11 -7.84
C ILE A 20 5.01 11.39 -7.03
N ALA A 21 3.96 10.95 -7.71
CA ALA A 21 2.76 10.39 -7.10
C ALA A 21 2.83 8.85 -6.97
N ASP A 22 3.99 8.29 -6.58
CA ASP A 22 4.00 6.86 -6.26
C ASP A 22 3.12 6.61 -5.03
N PRO A 23 2.30 5.57 -5.06
CA PRO A 23 1.31 5.36 -4.02
C PRO A 23 1.98 4.83 -2.74
N SER A 24 1.27 4.86 -1.61
CA SER A 24 1.82 4.45 -0.30
C SER A 24 2.08 2.94 -0.21
N THR A 25 3.00 2.48 0.64
CA THR A 25 3.04 1.05 0.98
C THR A 25 1.91 0.75 1.96
N VAL A 26 1.16 -0.34 1.74
CA VAL A 26 0.06 -0.77 2.62
C VAL A 26 0.41 -2.14 3.18
N VAL A 27 0.40 -2.22 4.50
CA VAL A 27 0.68 -3.43 5.26
C VAL A 27 -0.58 -3.80 6.05
N ASP A 28 -1.07 -5.01 5.83
CA ASP A 28 -2.09 -5.62 6.67
C ASP A 28 -1.47 -6.09 7.98
N MET A 29 -2.02 -5.55 9.08
CA MET A 29 -1.60 -5.83 10.45
C MET A 29 -2.64 -6.66 11.22
N THR A 30 -3.71 -7.11 10.54
CA THR A 30 -4.82 -7.84 11.18
C THR A 30 -4.52 -9.32 11.37
N GLY A 31 -3.62 -9.89 10.56
CA GLY A 31 -3.17 -11.28 10.67
C GLY A 31 -2.00 -11.47 11.65
N SER A 32 -1.54 -12.72 11.76
CA SER A 32 -0.39 -13.09 12.60
C SER A 32 0.94 -12.50 12.11
N TYR A 33 1.01 -12.10 10.84
CA TYR A 33 2.22 -11.58 10.21
C TYR A 33 1.95 -10.25 9.49
N PRO A 34 2.83 -9.24 9.62
CA PRO A 34 2.70 -7.98 8.91
C PRO A 34 2.85 -8.20 7.41
N THR A 35 1.77 -8.05 6.65
CA THR A 35 1.71 -8.52 5.26
C THR A 35 1.59 -7.36 4.29
N ILE A 36 2.54 -7.23 3.38
CA ILE A 36 2.46 -6.19 2.34
C ILE A 36 1.37 -6.58 1.35
N ILE A 37 0.26 -5.85 1.36
CA ILE A 37 -0.83 -5.99 0.38
C ILE A 37 -0.65 -5.07 -0.82
N ARG A 38 0.15 -3.99 -0.68
CA ARG A 38 0.54 -3.13 -1.79
C ARG A 38 1.91 -2.50 -1.53
N GLN A 39 2.87 -2.78 -2.42
CA GLN A 39 4.17 -2.12 -2.39
C GLN A 39 4.05 -0.71 -2.98
N GLY A 40 4.56 0.29 -2.26
CA GLY A 40 4.60 1.69 -2.67
C GLY A 40 5.96 2.32 -2.35
N LYS A 41 5.95 3.61 -2.01
CA LYS A 41 7.17 4.38 -1.68
C LYS A 41 7.97 3.83 -0.49
N GLY A 42 7.29 3.22 0.49
CA GLY A 42 7.96 2.71 1.69
C GLY A 42 8.69 1.42 1.38
N ALA A 43 10.00 1.37 1.63
CA ALA A 43 10.80 0.17 1.41
C ALA A 43 10.29 -1.03 2.23
N LYS A 44 10.41 -2.25 1.68
CA LYS A 44 10.19 -3.48 2.45
C LYS A 44 11.24 -3.55 3.55
N LEU A 45 10.78 -3.77 4.78
CA LEU A 45 11.63 -4.04 5.93
C LEU A 45 11.65 -5.54 6.22
N ASP A 46 12.68 -6.01 6.93
CA ASP A 46 12.90 -7.45 7.18
C ASP A 46 11.75 -8.12 7.97
N TRP A 47 10.98 -7.34 8.72
CA TRP A 47 9.82 -7.82 9.47
C TRP A 47 8.53 -7.90 8.65
N MET A 48 8.54 -7.40 7.40
CA MET A 48 7.38 -7.43 6.51
C MET A 48 7.42 -8.64 5.59
N VAL A 49 6.25 -9.25 5.39
CA VAL A 49 6.06 -10.49 4.65
C VAL A 49 5.29 -10.20 3.36
N THR A 50 5.73 -10.74 2.22
CA THR A 50 4.95 -10.68 0.96
C THR A 50 4.10 -11.93 0.79
N GLY A 51 3.11 -11.92 -0.12
CA GLY A 51 2.26 -13.10 -0.35
C GLY A 51 3.04 -14.39 -0.65
N THR A 52 4.18 -14.28 -1.34
CA THR A 52 5.13 -15.38 -1.58
C THR A 52 5.75 -15.95 -0.30
N ASP A 53 6.08 -15.06 0.65
CA ASP A 53 6.74 -15.42 1.91
C ASP A 53 5.73 -16.10 2.87
N GLN A 54 4.45 -15.69 2.82
CA GLN A 54 3.36 -16.34 3.54
C GLN A 54 3.08 -17.76 3.04
N GLU A 55 3.05 -17.97 1.72
CA GLU A 55 2.86 -19.30 1.14
C GLU A 55 3.97 -20.24 1.59
N ALA A 56 5.22 -19.79 1.56
CA ALA A 56 6.37 -20.53 2.08
C ALA A 56 6.17 -20.90 3.56
N GLN A 57 5.87 -19.94 4.44
CA GLN A 57 5.64 -20.20 5.87
C GLN A 57 4.48 -21.16 6.14
N SER A 58 3.35 -20.99 5.43
CA SER A 58 2.20 -21.89 5.55
C SER A 58 2.53 -23.32 5.11
N THR A 59 3.44 -23.48 4.15
CA THR A 59 3.85 -24.79 3.62
C THR A 59 4.85 -25.46 4.54
N TYR A 60 5.76 -24.70 5.16
CA TYR A 60 6.65 -25.22 6.21
C TYR A 60 5.86 -25.67 7.44
N SER A 61 4.89 -24.88 7.89
CA SER A 61 4.05 -25.22 9.04
C SER A 61 3.23 -26.49 8.80
N ARG A 62 2.74 -26.71 7.56
CA ARG A 62 2.05 -27.94 7.15
C ARG A 62 2.94 -29.17 6.99
N LYS A 63 4.24 -29.00 6.71
CA LYS A 63 5.20 -30.11 6.59
C LYS A 63 5.76 -30.59 7.93
N ALA A 64 5.63 -29.79 8.97
CA ALA A 64 6.10 -30.11 10.32
C ALA A 64 5.02 -30.79 11.19
N ALA A 65 3.85 -31.11 10.62
CA ALA A 65 2.71 -31.77 11.28
C ALA A 65 2.55 -33.22 10.81
#